data_AF-A0A3C1V6L4-F1
#
_entry.id   AF-A0A3C1V6L4-F1
#
_cell.length_a   1.000
_cell.length_b   1.000
_cell.length_c   1.000
_cell.angle_alpha   90.00
_cell.angle_beta   90.00
_cell.angle_gamma   90.00
#
_symmetry.space_group_name_H-M   'P 1'
#
loop_
_entity.id
_entity.type
_entity.pdbx_description
1 polymer ?
#
loop_
_entity_poly.entity_id
_entity_poly.type
_entity_poly.pdbx_seq_one_letter_code
_entity_poly.pdbx_strand_id
1 'polypeptide(L)'
;AAGQLAPTATLNLIYAFNDLRSSQDALTSIWINYYATRASLAYQLGVMNLDENGVWVDKPFTDCSRTSDEEMPLPPPVPQEWLDHLEEIDPPPPLPGDAEIKVHDAPGILPSIIARAMP
;
A
#
# COMPACT_ATOMS: atom_id res chain seq x y z
N ALA A 1 -42.44 -40.27 3.70
CA ALA A 1 -41.16 -40.99 3.76
C ALA A 1 -40.06 -39.97 3.46
N ALA A 2 -39.26 -39.60 4.46
CA ALA A 2 -38.12 -38.72 4.26
C ALA A 2 -37.08 -39.49 3.43
N GLY A 3 -36.77 -38.98 2.24
CA GLY A 3 -35.80 -39.58 1.34
C GLY A 3 -34.42 -39.59 1.98
N GLN A 4 -33.99 -40.75 2.46
CA GLN A 4 -32.61 -40.98 2.82
C GLN A 4 -31.77 -40.87 1.55
N LEU A 5 -30.96 -39.83 1.47
CA LEU A 5 -29.91 -39.74 0.48
C LEU A 5 -29.01 -40.97 0.62
N ALA A 6 -28.68 -41.61 -0.50
CA ALA A 6 -27.69 -42.68 -0.49
C ALA A 6 -26.40 -42.14 0.17
N PRO A 7 -25.69 -42.92 1.01
CA PRO A 7 -24.53 -42.45 1.77
C PRO A 7 -23.50 -41.68 0.93
N THR A 8 -23.30 -42.10 -0.33
CA THR A 8 -22.40 -41.46 -1.30
C THR A 8 -22.89 -40.07 -1.74
N ALA A 9 -24.20 -39.87 -1.88
CA ALA A 9 -24.78 -38.59 -2.27
C ALA A 9 -24.62 -37.54 -1.16
N THR A 10 -24.79 -37.94 0.10
CA THR A 10 -24.52 -37.07 1.26
C THR A 10 -23.05 -36.67 1.35
N LEU A 11 -22.14 -37.62 1.15
CA LEU A 11 -20.70 -37.35 1.15
C LEU A 11 -20.30 -36.38 0.02
N ASN A 12 -20.82 -36.59 -1.19
CA ASN A 12 -20.56 -35.70 -2.33
C ASN A 12 -21.02 -34.26 -2.05
N LEU A 13 -22.17 -34.08 -1.40
CA LEU A 13 -22.65 -32.75 -1.01
C LEU A 13 -21.73 -32.10 0.04
N ILE A 14 -21.29 -32.86 1.04
CA ILE A 14 -20.36 -32.34 2.05
C ILE A 14 -19.05 -31.87 1.41
N TYR A 15 -18.49 -32.65 0.48
CA TYR A 15 -17.30 -32.24 -0.26
C TYR A 15 -17.54 -30.98 -1.09
N ALA A 16 -18.63 -30.94 -1.88
CA ALA A 16 -18.95 -29.76 -2.68
C ALA A 16 -19.13 -28.49 -1.83
N PHE A 17 -19.73 -28.59 -0.64
CA PHE A 17 -19.84 -27.46 0.29
C PHE A 17 -18.48 -27.01 0.84
N ASN A 18 -17.60 -27.94 1.18
CA ASN A 18 -16.25 -27.60 1.64
C ASN A 18 -15.46 -26.92 0.52
N ASP A 19 -15.55 -27.40 -0.72
CA ASP A 19 -14.86 -26.82 -1.86
C ASP A 19 -15.38 -25.41 -2.18
N LEU A 20 -16.70 -25.21 -2.09
CA LEU A 20 -17.32 -23.90 -2.28
C LEU A 20 -16.91 -22.92 -1.18
N ARG A 21 -16.86 -23.37 0.08
CA ARG A 21 -16.38 -22.55 1.20
C ARG A 21 -14.92 -22.16 0.98
N SER A 22 -14.07 -23.14 0.67
CA SER A 22 -12.65 -22.90 0.38
C SER A 22 -12.46 -21.88 -0.75
N SER A 23 -13.27 -21.98 -1.81
CA SER A 23 -13.25 -21.03 -2.94
C SER A 23 -13.69 -19.63 -2.52
N GLN A 24 -14.69 -19.50 -1.63
CA GLN A 24 -15.13 -18.21 -1.10
C GLN A 24 -14.06 -17.57 -0.21
N ASP A 25 -13.42 -18.36 0.64
CA ASP A 25 -12.34 -17.90 1.53
C ASP A 25 -11.15 -17.40 0.69
N ALA A 26 -10.78 -18.15 -0.37
CA ALA A 26 -9.74 -17.77 -1.31
C ALA A 26 -10.06 -16.47 -2.06
N LEU A 27 -11.28 -16.34 -2.61
CA LEU A 27 -11.71 -15.13 -3.31
C LEU A 27 -11.66 -13.90 -2.40
N THR A 28 -12.13 -14.06 -1.15
CA THR A 28 -12.13 -12.98 -0.15
C THR A 28 -10.70 -12.51 0.12
N SER A 29 -9.77 -13.44 0.33
CA SER A 29 -8.36 -13.13 0.55
C SER A 29 -7.74 -12.38 -0.64
N ILE A 30 -7.98 -12.86 -1.87
CA ILE A 30 -7.49 -12.22 -3.10
C ILE A 30 -8.05 -10.80 -3.22
N TRP A 31 -9.34 -10.61 -2.96
CA TRP A 31 -9.99 -9.31 -3.09
C TRP A 31 -9.49 -8.31 -2.07
N ILE A 32 -9.31 -8.72 -0.81
CA ILE A 32 -8.73 -7.87 0.25
C ILE A 32 -7.29 -7.50 -0.10
N ASN A 33 -6.48 -8.47 -0.55
CA ASN A 33 -5.09 -8.20 -0.92
C ASN A 33 -5.01 -7.22 -2.09
N TYR A 34 -5.81 -7.44 -3.14
CA TYR A 34 -5.92 -6.54 -4.28
C TYR A 34 -6.30 -5.12 -3.83
N TYR A 35 -7.30 -4.99 -2.96
CA TYR A 35 -7.74 -3.68 -2.47
C TYR A 35 -6.65 -2.99 -1.64
N ALA A 36 -5.96 -3.71 -0.77
CA ALA A 36 -4.86 -3.18 0.03
C ALA A 36 -3.68 -2.72 -0.84
N THR A 37 -3.31 -3.49 -1.87
CA THR A 37 -2.27 -3.09 -2.83
C THR A 37 -2.67 -1.82 -3.58
N ARG A 38 -3.94 -1.70 -3.98
CA ARG A 38 -4.43 -0.52 -4.68
C ARG A 38 -4.46 0.73 -3.77
N ALA A 39 -4.84 0.59 -2.51
CA ALA A 39 -4.76 1.65 -1.52
C ALA A 39 -3.31 2.13 -1.32
N SER A 40 -2.38 1.17 -1.19
CA SER A 40 -0.95 1.45 -1.05
C SER A 40 -0.40 2.19 -2.27
N LEU A 41 -0.81 1.81 -3.48
CA LEU A 41 -0.45 2.51 -4.70
C LEU A 41 -0.98 3.95 -4.71
N ALA A 42 -2.25 4.16 -4.33
CA ALA A 42 -2.82 5.50 -4.26
C ALA A 42 -2.07 6.39 -3.25
N TYR A 43 -1.64 5.83 -2.12
CA TYR A 43 -0.81 6.52 -1.13
C TYR A 43 0.57 6.88 -1.68
N GLN A 44 1.26 5.93 -2.31
CA GLN A 44 2.59 6.14 -2.90
C GLN A 44 2.58 7.18 -4.02
N LEU A 45 1.49 7.26 -4.78
CA LEU A 45 1.29 8.27 -5.81
C LEU A 45 0.83 9.63 -5.24
N GLY A 46 0.53 9.71 -3.95
CA GLY A 46 0.04 10.93 -3.29
C GLY A 46 -1.39 11.33 -3.69
N VAL A 47 -2.14 10.43 -4.34
CA VAL A 47 -3.53 10.67 -4.81
C VAL A 47 -4.57 10.05 -3.89
N MET A 48 -4.15 9.54 -2.72
CA MET A 48 -5.05 8.92 -1.76
C MET A 48 -6.05 9.93 -1.20
N ASN A 49 -7.34 9.64 -1.40
CA ASN A 49 -8.43 10.45 -0.87
C ASN A 49 -9.10 9.67 0.28
N LEU A 50 -9.22 10.30 1.43
CA LEU A 50 -9.87 9.73 2.60
C LEU A 50 -11.23 10.41 2.82
N ASP A 51 -12.22 9.65 3.28
CA ASP A 51 -13.49 10.21 3.73
C ASP A 51 -13.37 10.85 5.12
N GLU A 52 -14.50 11.36 5.65
CA GLU A 52 -14.59 11.99 6.98
C GLU A 52 -14.21 11.04 8.14
N ASN A 53 -14.24 9.72 7.91
CA ASN A 53 -13.89 8.69 8.88
C ASN A 53 -12.45 8.19 8.71
N GLY A 54 -11.69 8.75 7.76
CA GLY A 54 -10.33 8.32 7.44
C GLY A 54 -10.27 7.04 6.59
N VAL A 55 -11.37 6.62 5.97
CA VAL A 55 -11.42 5.44 5.11
C VAL A 55 -11.05 5.83 3.68
N TRP A 56 -10.20 5.03 3.04
CA TRP A 56 -9.80 5.27 1.65
C TRP A 56 -10.99 5.16 0.69
N VAL A 57 -11.23 6.23 -0.06
CA VAL A 57 -12.22 6.30 -1.13
C VAL A 57 -11.56 5.84 -2.42
N ASP A 58 -11.97 4.65 -2.88
CA ASP A 58 -11.43 4.04 -4.08
C ASP A 58 -11.88 4.77 -5.35
N LYS A 59 -10.94 5.47 -6.00
CA LYS A 59 -11.14 6.18 -7.27
C LYS A 59 -10.32 5.53 -8.38
N PRO A 60 -10.81 5.51 -9.63
CA PRO A 60 -10.03 5.02 -10.76
C PRO A 60 -8.82 5.93 -11.00
N PHE A 61 -7.68 5.36 -11.38
CA PHE A 61 -6.46 6.11 -11.70
C PHE A 61 -6.53 6.83 -13.07
N THR A 62 -7.70 6.89 -13.69
CA THR A 62 -7.92 7.51 -15.00
C THR A 62 -7.85 9.03 -14.94
N ASP A 63 -8.14 9.63 -13.79
CA ASP A 63 -8.11 11.08 -13.58
C ASP A 63 -6.74 11.56 -13.05
N CYS A 64 -5.65 10.95 -13.52
CA CYS A 64 -4.30 11.42 -13.24
C CYS A 64 -3.94 12.64 -14.13
N SER A 65 -4.85 13.61 -14.22
CA SER A 65 -4.49 14.93 -14.72
C SER A 65 -3.72 15.66 -13.62
N ARG A 66 -2.66 16.39 -13.96
CA ARG A 66 -2.03 17.29 -12.98
C ARG A 66 -3.13 18.20 -12.46
N THR A 67 -3.35 18.19 -11.15
CA THR A 67 -4.22 19.15 -10.48
C THR A 67 -3.71 20.55 -10.84
N SER A 68 -4.62 21.40 -11.29
CA SER A 68 -4.31 22.80 -11.59
C SER A 68 -3.88 23.52 -10.32
N ASP A 69 -3.03 24.55 -10.46
CA ASP A 69 -2.53 25.35 -9.34
C ASP A 69 -3.66 25.98 -8.48
N GLU A 70 -4.86 26.12 -9.05
CA GLU A 70 -6.08 26.58 -8.38
C GLU A 70 -6.70 25.54 -7.42
N GLU A 71 -6.58 24.25 -7.75
CA GLU A 71 -7.20 23.14 -6.99
C GLU A 71 -6.29 22.64 -5.87
N MET A 72 -4.97 22.81 -6.05
CA MET A 72 -3.98 22.55 -5.03
C MET A 72 -3.04 23.76 -4.91
N PRO A 73 -3.46 24.83 -4.21
CA PRO A 73 -2.62 26.00 -4.04
C PRO A 73 -1.30 25.60 -3.41
N LEU A 74 -0.21 26.18 -3.92
CA LEU A 74 1.12 26.00 -3.32
C LEU A 74 1.03 26.27 -1.82
N PRO A 75 1.63 25.41 -0.98
CA PRO A 75 1.67 25.68 0.44
C PRO A 75 2.27 27.07 0.68
N PRO A 76 1.80 27.80 1.70
CA PRO A 76 2.33 29.12 2.00
C PRO A 76 3.85 29.02 2.15
N PRO A 77 4.60 30.02 1.65
CA PRO A 77 6.05 30.02 1.78
C PRO A 77 6.43 29.88 3.25
N VAL A 78 7.38 28.97 3.51
CA VAL A 78 7.89 28.74 4.87
C VAL A 78 8.44 30.07 5.41
N PRO A 79 8.02 30.51 6.60
CA PRO A 79 8.57 31.72 7.22
C PRO A 79 10.10 31.65 7.30
N GLN A 80 10.79 32.70 6.86
CA GLN A 80 12.26 32.76 6.91
C GLN A 80 12.80 32.57 8.34
N GLU A 81 12.11 33.13 9.33
CA GLU A 81 12.44 32.95 10.75
C GLU A 81 12.53 31.47 11.17
N TRP A 82 11.77 30.56 10.54
CA TRP A 82 11.87 29.11 10.82
C TRP A 82 13.12 28.49 10.21
N LEU A 83 13.53 28.97 9.05
CA LEU A 83 14.78 28.55 8.40
C LEU A 83 15.99 29.09 9.16
N ASP A 84 15.89 30.29 9.71
CA ASP A 84 16.95 30.91 10.54
C ASP A 84 17.18 30.18 11.87
N HIS A 85 16.17 29.43 12.35
CA HIS A 85 16.26 28.57 13.53
C HIS A 85 16.70 27.13 13.24
N LEU A 86 16.78 26.74 11.96
CA LEU A 86 17.49 25.52 11.60
C LEU A 86 18.97 25.85 11.79
N GLU A 87 19.53 25.43 12.92
CA GLU A 87 20.98 25.43 13.11
C GLU A 87 21.59 24.89 11.81
N GLU A 88 22.46 25.70 11.21
CA GLU A 88 23.24 25.31 10.05
C GLU A 88 23.97 24.02 10.43
N ILE A 89 23.39 22.87 10.07
CA ILE A 89 24.06 21.59 10.16
C ILE A 89 25.16 21.73 9.13
N ASP A 90 26.32 22.17 9.59
CA ASP A 90 27.54 22.24 8.81
C ASP A 90 27.62 20.89 8.08
N PRO A 91 27.63 20.87 6.73
CA PRO A 91 27.60 19.62 6.00
C PRO A 91 28.69 18.72 6.60
N PRO A 92 28.37 17.47 6.97
CA PRO A 92 29.34 16.60 7.60
C PRO A 92 30.61 16.61 6.76
N PRO A 93 31.80 16.73 7.38
CA PRO A 93 33.06 16.78 6.65
C PRO A 93 33.05 15.71 5.57
N PRO A 94 33.48 16.03 4.33
CA PRO A 94 33.46 15.07 3.25
C PRO A 94 34.15 13.79 3.74
N LEU A 95 33.41 12.68 3.69
CA LEU A 95 33.91 11.38 4.08
C LEU A 95 35.26 11.16 3.38
N PRO A 96 36.31 10.73 4.10
CA PRO A 96 37.55 10.29 3.46
C PRO A 96 37.21 9.34 2.31
N GLY A 97 37.93 9.41 1.19
CA GLY A 97 37.61 8.62 -0.02
C GLY A 97 37.56 7.11 0.18
N ASP A 98 38.00 6.64 1.35
CA ASP A 98 38.13 5.26 1.77
C ASP A 98 37.08 4.89 2.85
N ALA A 99 36.23 5.83 3.27
CA ALA A 99 35.17 5.58 4.22
C ALA A 99 34.03 4.84 3.51
N GLU A 100 34.00 3.52 3.70
CA GLU A 100 32.84 2.68 3.35
C GLU A 100 31.57 3.30 3.93
N ILE A 101 30.66 3.74 3.08
CA ILE A 101 29.33 4.19 3.47
C ILE A 101 28.61 2.97 4.05
N LYS A 102 28.68 2.79 5.37
CA LYS A 102 27.76 1.89 6.07
C LYS A 102 26.39 2.51 5.99
N VAL A 103 25.60 2.07 5.02
CA VAL A 103 24.17 2.31 4.93
C VAL A 103 23.58 1.82 6.26
N HIS A 104 23.26 2.76 7.14
CA HIS A 104 22.58 2.45 8.38
C HIS A 104 21.16 2.06 7.99
N ASP A 105 20.83 0.79 8.18
CA ASP A 105 19.46 0.28 8.00
C ASP A 105 18.57 1.04 8.99
N ALA A 106 17.78 1.99 8.49
CA ALA A 106 16.83 2.73 9.29
C ALA A 106 15.72 1.75 9.72
N PRO A 107 15.39 1.65 11.02
CA PRO A 107 14.37 0.72 11.45
C PRO A 107 13.01 1.24 10.97
N GLY A 108 12.46 0.64 9.91
CA GLY A 108 11.04 0.78 9.61
C GLY A 108 10.63 0.97 8.15
N ILE A 109 11.53 1.07 7.17
CA ILE A 109 11.14 1.07 5.76
C ILE A 109 11.75 -0.16 5.11
N LEU A 110 11.00 -1.26 5.06
CA LEU A 110 11.44 -2.47 4.35
C LEU A 110 11.62 -2.15 2.86
N PRO A 111 12.85 -2.07 2.31
CA PRO A 111 13.05 -2.01 0.88
C PRO A 111 13.24 -3.46 0.42
N SER A 112 12.14 -4.22 0.36
CA SER A 112 12.19 -5.58 -0.18
C SER A 112 11.05 -5.85 -1.15
N ILE A 113 10.88 -4.99 -2.15
CA ILE A 113 10.09 -5.32 -3.35
C ILE A 113 10.82 -4.91 -4.67
N ILE A 114 12.07 -4.43 -4.65
CA ILE A 114 12.83 -4.13 -5.90
C ILE A 114 14.09 -5.00 -6.03
N ALA A 115 13.97 -6.31 -5.78
CA ALA A 115 15.05 -7.27 -6.09
C ALA A 115 14.55 -8.62 -6.62
N ARG A 116 13.40 -8.64 -7.31
CA ARG A 116 12.95 -9.82 -8.05
C ARG A 116 12.23 -9.46 -9.35
N ALA A 117 13.00 -8.85 -10.25
CA ALA A 117 12.79 -8.71 -11.69
C ALA A 117 13.96 -7.82 -12.16
N MET A 118 14.98 -8.25 -12.89
CA MET A 118 15.20 -9.32 -13.87
C MET A 118 16.73 -9.46 -14.05
N PRO A 119 17.19 -10.19 -15.08
CA PRO A 119 17.42 -11.63 -15.17
C PRO A 119 18.72 -12.12 -14.49
#